data_AF-A0A319EJ60-F1
#
_entry.id   AF-A0A319EJ60-F1
#
_cell.length_a   1.000
_cell.length_b   1.000
_cell.length_c   1.000
_cell.angle_alpha   90.00
_cell.angle_beta   90.00
_cell.angle_gamma   90.00
#
_symmetry.space_group_name_H-M   'P 1'
#
loop_
_entity.id
_entity.type
_entity.pdbx_description
1 polymer ?
#
loop_
_entity_poly.entity_id
_entity_poly.type
_entity_poly.pdbx_seq_one_letter_code
_entity_poly.pdbx_strand_id
1 'polypeptide(L)'
;MSDTSQDYFLSDEWHGKTVYLINVAGRTALDLRERNAANGTPVHGWEVNQTVAQKWKLRKVHYNSAWSPWTLENISSGTYLDLKYGDSMDGTPVVGWNNNGHSSNARWFLIAEKRESHTVVMLQNEASYTYLDLHEGRGNNG
;
A
#
# COMPACT_ATOMS: atom_id res chain seq x y z
N MET A 1 22.96 -7.98 25.31
CA MET A 1 22.68 -8.64 24.02
C MET A 1 22.23 -7.53 23.10
N SER A 2 23.05 -7.18 22.10
CA SER A 2 22.77 -6.06 21.20
C SER A 2 21.71 -6.45 20.17
N ASP A 3 20.71 -5.59 20.09
CA ASP A 3 19.60 -5.45 19.16
C ASP A 3 19.70 -6.28 17.86
N THR A 4 18.82 -7.26 17.73
CA THR A 4 18.58 -8.03 16.50
C THR A 4 18.13 -7.09 15.40
N SER A 5 18.94 -6.97 14.34
CA SER A 5 18.61 -6.45 13.00
C SER A 5 17.28 -5.71 12.92
N GLN A 6 17.32 -4.37 12.94
CA GLN A 6 16.24 -3.58 12.37
C GLN A 6 16.17 -3.90 10.87
N ASP A 7 15.42 -4.93 10.52
CA ASP A 7 14.95 -5.11 9.18
C ASP A 7 13.97 -3.97 8.93
N TYR A 8 14.42 -2.96 8.20
CA TYR A 8 13.61 -1.80 7.83
C TYR A 8 12.44 -2.19 6.92
N PHE A 9 12.24 -3.47 6.57
CA PHE A 9 11.11 -3.95 5.77
C PHE A 9 10.06 -4.63 6.64
N LEU A 10 8.81 -4.60 6.18
CA LEU A 10 7.71 -5.28 6.84
C LEU A 10 7.98 -6.80 6.96
N SER A 11 7.81 -7.34 8.16
CA SER A 11 8.07 -8.74 8.50
C SER A 11 7.07 -9.71 7.84
N ASP A 12 7.48 -10.98 7.71
CA ASP A 12 6.66 -12.06 7.11
C ASP A 12 5.34 -12.34 7.83
N GLU A 13 5.22 -11.95 9.10
CA GLU A 13 4.00 -12.14 9.91
C GLU A 13 2.77 -11.42 9.31
N TRP A 14 3.00 -10.41 8.47
CA TRP A 14 1.97 -9.64 7.78
C TRP A 14 1.44 -10.32 6.52
N HIS A 15 2.09 -11.39 6.04
CA HIS A 15 1.60 -12.11 4.88
C HIS A 15 0.18 -12.65 5.12
N GLY A 16 -0.71 -12.35 4.19
CA GLY A 16 -2.11 -12.79 4.20
C GLY A 16 -3.01 -11.97 5.11
N LYS A 17 -2.47 -11.03 5.90
CA LYS A 17 -3.28 -10.14 6.73
C LYS A 17 -4.05 -9.14 5.86
N THR A 18 -5.26 -8.81 6.32
CA THR A 18 -6.03 -7.67 5.81
C THR A 18 -5.82 -6.49 6.73
N VAL A 19 -5.48 -5.32 6.17
CA VAL A 19 -5.11 -4.12 6.91
C VAL A 19 -5.89 -2.90 6.42
N TYR A 20 -5.88 -1.85 7.25
CA TYR A 20 -6.14 -0.48 6.83
C TYR A 20 -4.81 0.25 6.79
N LEU A 21 -4.58 1.04 5.75
CA LEU A 21 -3.43 1.94 5.66
C LEU A 21 -3.95 3.35 5.92
N ILE A 22 -3.70 3.84 7.13
CA ILE A 22 -4.19 5.13 7.60
C ILE A 22 -3.03 6.12 7.51
N ASN A 23 -3.27 7.31 6.96
CA ASN A 23 -2.31 8.40 7.00
C ASN A 23 -1.86 8.63 8.45
N VAL A 24 -0.58 8.90 8.70
CA VAL A 24 -0.04 9.08 10.07
C VAL A 24 -0.75 10.20 10.84
N ALA A 25 -1.31 11.21 10.17
CA ALA A 25 -2.16 12.24 10.78
C ALA A 25 -3.54 11.71 11.27
N GLY A 26 -3.89 10.47 10.94
CA GLY A 26 -5.01 9.70 11.51
C GLY A 26 -6.39 9.92 10.88
N ARG A 27 -6.53 10.75 9.85
CA ARG A 27 -7.84 11.21 9.34
C ARG A 27 -8.34 10.49 8.09
N THR A 28 -7.45 10.03 7.24
CA THR A 28 -7.77 9.38 5.96
C THR A 28 -7.12 8.00 5.86
N ALA A 29 -7.77 7.08 5.16
CA ALA A 29 -7.25 5.79 4.79
C ALA A 29 -7.08 5.67 3.27
N LEU A 30 -6.19 4.78 2.85
CA LEU A 30 -6.05 4.37 1.46
C LEU A 30 -7.35 3.69 1.01
N ASP A 31 -8.07 4.31 0.10
CA ASP A 31 -9.43 3.96 -0.30
C ASP A 31 -9.50 3.76 -1.81
N LEU A 32 -10.11 2.65 -2.26
CA LEU A 32 -10.43 2.44 -3.66
C LEU A 32 -11.78 3.10 -3.98
N ARG A 33 -11.73 4.13 -4.81
CA ARG A 33 -12.88 4.99 -5.08
C ARG A 33 -14.13 4.18 -5.44
N GLU A 34 -15.20 4.44 -4.69
CA GLU A 34 -16.54 3.89 -4.92
C GLU A 34 -16.60 2.34 -4.94
N ARG A 35 -15.58 1.64 -4.41
CA ARG A 35 -15.47 0.16 -4.47
C ARG A 35 -15.46 -0.38 -5.90
N ASN A 36 -15.08 0.44 -6.87
CA ASN A 36 -15.20 0.10 -8.28
C ASN A 36 -14.06 -0.85 -8.71
N ALA A 37 -14.44 -1.99 -9.31
CA ALA A 37 -13.49 -3.00 -9.77
C ALA A 37 -12.93 -2.76 -11.18
N ALA A 38 -13.33 -1.68 -11.84
CA ALA A 38 -12.77 -1.32 -13.14
C ALA A 38 -11.28 -0.97 -13.01
N ASN A 39 -10.48 -1.50 -13.93
CA ASN A 39 -9.06 -1.13 -14.05
C ASN A 39 -8.91 0.38 -14.27
N GLY A 40 -7.99 0.98 -13.53
CA GLY A 40 -7.78 2.43 -13.55
C GLY A 40 -8.68 3.20 -12.58
N THR A 41 -9.50 2.53 -11.76
CA THR A 41 -10.24 3.17 -10.67
C THR A 41 -9.26 3.90 -9.74
N PRO A 42 -9.44 5.19 -9.44
CA PRO A 42 -8.55 5.92 -8.56
C PRO A 42 -8.46 5.31 -7.16
N VAL A 43 -7.25 5.28 -6.61
CA VAL A 43 -7.00 5.05 -5.18
C VAL A 43 -6.61 6.39 -4.57
N HIS A 44 -7.22 6.74 -3.45
CA HIS A 44 -7.07 8.06 -2.84
C HIS A 44 -7.13 8.03 -1.31
N GLY A 45 -6.90 9.18 -0.68
CA GLY A 45 -7.14 9.36 0.74
C GLY A 45 -8.60 9.72 1.00
N TRP A 46 -9.31 8.86 1.74
CA TRP A 46 -10.69 9.12 2.15
C TRP A 46 -10.87 9.00 3.66
N GLU A 47 -11.79 9.77 4.23
CA GLU A 47 -12.15 9.68 5.66
C GLU A 47 -12.29 8.21 6.11
N VAL A 48 -11.65 7.87 7.23
CA VAL A 48 -11.70 6.51 7.78
C VAL A 48 -13.15 6.14 8.07
N ASN A 49 -13.68 5.19 7.29
CA ASN A 49 -15.08 4.76 7.36
C ASN A 49 -15.22 3.24 7.49
N GLN A 50 -14.09 2.51 7.55
CA GLN A 50 -14.00 1.06 7.76
C GLN A 50 -14.74 0.21 6.70
N THR A 51 -15.07 0.80 5.56
CA THR A 51 -15.69 0.07 4.45
C THR A 51 -14.69 -0.88 3.79
N VAL A 52 -15.21 -1.81 2.99
CA VAL A 52 -14.36 -2.75 2.23
C VAL A 52 -13.46 -2.07 1.20
N ALA A 53 -13.76 -0.83 0.79
CA ALA A 53 -12.88 -0.03 -0.08
C ALA A 53 -11.54 0.32 0.61
N GLN A 54 -11.50 0.37 1.94
CA GLN A 54 -10.33 0.73 2.74
C GLN A 54 -9.54 -0.48 3.24
N LYS A 55 -9.97 -1.70 2.88
CA LYS A 55 -9.35 -2.95 3.31
C LYS A 55 -8.44 -3.48 2.22
N TRP A 56 -7.19 -3.74 2.58
CA TRP A 56 -6.16 -4.23 1.67
C TRP A 56 -5.54 -5.51 2.21
N LYS A 57 -5.54 -6.58 1.41
CA LYS A 57 -4.86 -7.83 1.72
C LYS A 57 -3.40 -7.76 1.27
N LEU A 58 -2.50 -7.97 2.21
CA LEU A 58 -1.06 -7.97 1.95
C LEU A 58 -0.62 -9.37 1.52
N ARG A 59 0.11 -9.48 0.40
CA ARG A 59 0.80 -10.71 0.01
C ARG A 59 2.23 -10.40 -0.38
N LYS A 60 3.18 -10.96 0.39
CA LYS A 60 4.60 -10.92 0.07
C LYS A 60 4.88 -11.71 -1.20
N VAL A 61 5.67 -11.15 -2.13
CA VAL A 61 5.97 -11.78 -3.42
C VAL A 61 6.96 -12.94 -3.27
N HIS A 62 7.98 -12.78 -2.43
CA HIS A 62 8.99 -13.80 -2.13
C HIS A 62 8.99 -14.15 -0.64
N TYR A 63 8.33 -15.26 -0.29
CA TYR A 63 7.94 -15.64 1.08
C TYR A 63 9.09 -15.89 2.08
N ASN A 64 10.36 -15.85 1.65
CA ASN A 64 11.52 -16.11 2.50
C ASN A 64 12.68 -15.13 2.24
N SER A 65 12.39 -13.96 1.64
CA SER A 65 13.39 -12.92 1.43
C SER A 65 13.06 -11.70 2.29
N ALA A 66 14.04 -11.22 3.06
CA ALA A 66 13.93 -9.94 3.75
C ALA A 66 13.72 -8.79 2.76
N TRP A 67 14.41 -8.85 1.61
CA TRP A 67 14.23 -7.94 0.50
C TRP A 67 13.19 -8.51 -0.48
N SER A 68 11.91 -8.25 -0.22
CA SER A 68 10.82 -8.62 -1.11
C SER A 68 9.79 -7.51 -1.17
N PRO A 69 9.25 -7.20 -2.36
CA PRO A 69 8.07 -6.38 -2.44
C PRO A 69 6.84 -7.16 -1.96
N TRP A 70 5.77 -6.39 -1.77
CA TRP A 70 4.44 -6.83 -1.39
C TRP A 70 3.44 -6.39 -2.45
N THR A 71 2.38 -7.14 -2.57
CA THR A 71 1.17 -6.74 -3.30
C THR A 71 0.09 -6.39 -2.29
N LEU A 72 -0.73 -5.40 -2.64
CA LEU A 72 -1.85 -4.92 -1.84
C LEU A 72 -3.11 -5.09 -2.67
N GLU A 73 -3.90 -6.12 -2.35
CA GLU A 73 -5.15 -6.43 -3.05
C GLU A 73 -6.32 -5.79 -2.30
N ASN A 74 -7.09 -4.94 -2.98
CA ASN A 74 -8.29 -4.36 -2.39
C ASN A 74 -9.37 -5.44 -2.18
N ILE A 75 -9.92 -5.53 -0.98
CA ILE A 75 -10.92 -6.56 -0.64
C ILE A 75 -12.24 -6.38 -1.41
N SER A 76 -12.61 -5.15 -1.77
CA SER A 76 -13.89 -4.90 -2.43
C SER A 76 -13.90 -5.29 -3.91
N SER A 77 -12.77 -5.13 -4.61
CA SER A 77 -12.68 -5.28 -6.06
C SER A 77 -11.81 -6.45 -6.52
N GLY A 78 -10.87 -6.91 -5.70
CA GLY A 78 -9.80 -7.83 -6.12
C GLY A 78 -8.72 -7.15 -6.99
N THR A 79 -8.76 -5.84 -7.18
CA THR A 79 -7.71 -5.10 -7.89
C THR A 79 -6.53 -4.80 -6.97
N TYR A 80 -5.34 -4.62 -7.54
CA TYR A 80 -4.12 -4.34 -6.80
C TYR A 80 -3.80 -2.85 -6.79
N LEU A 81 -3.14 -2.39 -5.73
CA LEU A 81 -2.57 -1.05 -5.67
C LEU A 81 -1.47 -0.91 -6.73
N ASP A 82 -1.72 -0.10 -7.75
CA ASP A 82 -0.89 -0.01 -8.95
C ASP A 82 -0.49 1.45 -9.20
N LEU A 83 0.81 1.72 -9.32
CA LEU A 83 1.31 2.98 -9.83
C LEU A 83 1.13 2.96 -11.35
N LYS A 84 0.33 3.88 -11.88
CA LYS A 84 -0.06 3.85 -13.29
C LYS A 84 1.18 3.83 -14.21
N TYR A 85 1.32 2.75 -14.98
CA TYR A 85 2.46 2.47 -15.87
C TYR A 85 3.83 2.36 -15.20
N GLY A 86 3.92 2.44 -13.87
CA GLY A 86 5.20 2.49 -13.15
C GLY A 86 5.98 3.79 -13.40
N ASP A 87 5.27 4.87 -13.77
CA ASP A 87 5.88 6.14 -14.12
C ASP A 87 6.41 6.87 -12.87
N SER A 88 7.61 7.44 -12.97
CA SER A 88 8.26 8.18 -11.87
C SER A 88 7.91 9.67 -11.87
N MET A 89 7.14 10.16 -12.85
CA MET A 89 6.70 11.55 -12.90
C MET A 89 5.85 11.94 -11.69
N ASP A 90 6.05 13.17 -11.20
CA ASP A 90 5.24 13.74 -10.12
C ASP A 90 3.75 13.74 -10.47
N GLY A 91 2.93 13.34 -9.51
CA GLY A 91 1.48 13.27 -9.69
C GLY A 91 0.99 12.07 -10.52
N THR A 92 1.87 11.11 -10.85
CA THR A 92 1.45 9.84 -11.46
C THR A 92 0.37 9.18 -10.59
N PRO A 93 -0.82 8.90 -11.13
CA PRO A 93 -1.91 8.36 -10.34
C PRO A 93 -1.61 6.95 -9.80
N VAL A 94 -2.13 6.68 -8.62
CA VAL A 94 -2.23 5.33 -8.06
C VAL A 94 -3.66 4.85 -8.26
N VAL A 95 -3.82 3.63 -8.78
CA VAL A 95 -5.09 3.09 -9.23
C VAL A 95 -5.27 1.65 -8.76
N GLY A 96 -6.51 1.18 -8.78
CA GLY A 96 -6.83 -0.24 -8.77
C GLY A 96 -6.60 -0.81 -10.16
N TRP A 97 -5.73 -1.80 -10.28
CA TRP A 97 -5.53 -2.55 -11.52
C TRP A 97 -5.44 -4.06 -11.26
N ASN A 98 -6.14 -4.87 -12.05
CA ASN A 98 -6.02 -6.31 -12.00
C ASN A 98 -5.01 -6.83 -13.04
N ASN A 99 -3.80 -7.08 -12.56
CA ASN A 99 -2.72 -7.80 -13.25
C ASN A 99 -2.23 -8.98 -12.40
N ASN A 100 -3.04 -9.46 -11.46
CA ASN A 100 -2.69 -10.46 -10.44
C ASN A 100 -1.46 -10.09 -9.58
N GLY A 101 -1.06 -8.81 -9.51
CA GLY A 101 0.13 -8.36 -8.77
C GLY A 101 1.46 -8.82 -9.40
N HIS A 102 1.44 -9.18 -10.69
CA HIS A 102 2.62 -9.75 -11.36
C HIS A 102 3.60 -8.71 -11.90
N SER A 103 3.17 -7.46 -12.14
CA SER A 103 4.04 -6.40 -12.63
C SER A 103 4.64 -5.58 -11.49
N SER A 104 5.85 -5.05 -11.72
CA SER A 104 6.59 -4.25 -10.74
C SER A 104 5.86 -2.98 -10.33
N ASN A 105 5.02 -2.41 -11.18
CA ASN A 105 4.24 -1.22 -10.85
C ASN A 105 3.06 -1.51 -9.89
N ALA A 106 2.70 -2.79 -9.65
CA ALA A 106 1.74 -3.23 -8.64
C ALA A 106 2.41 -3.85 -7.39
N ARG A 107 3.73 -3.67 -7.26
CA ARG A 107 4.56 -4.25 -6.21
C ARG A 107 5.26 -3.14 -5.44
N TRP A 108 5.25 -3.26 -4.11
CA TRP A 108 5.66 -2.21 -3.21
C TRP A 108 6.59 -2.74 -2.13
N PHE A 109 7.77 -2.14 -1.99
CA PHE A 109 8.59 -2.34 -0.80
C PHE A 109 7.97 -1.58 0.36
N LEU A 110 7.59 -2.32 1.41
CA LEU A 110 7.01 -1.76 2.63
C LEU A 110 8.11 -1.55 3.65
N ILE A 111 8.60 -0.31 3.75
CA ILE A 111 9.63 0.08 4.70
C ILE A 111 8.95 0.42 6.02
N ALA A 112 9.22 -0.33 7.08
CA ALA A 112 8.43 -0.37 8.30
C ALA A 112 9.20 0.09 9.55
N GLU A 113 8.52 0.85 10.40
CA GLU A 113 8.94 1.19 11.77
C GLU A 113 7.87 0.65 12.73
N LYS A 114 8.24 -0.33 13.57
CA LYS A 114 7.35 -0.86 14.60
C LYS A 114 7.31 0.09 15.79
N ARG A 115 6.12 0.59 16.13
CA ARG A 115 5.85 1.36 17.35
C ARG A 115 5.05 0.53 18.34
N GLU A 116 4.90 1.01 19.57
CA GLU A 116 4.20 0.28 20.63
C GLU A 116 2.76 -0.10 20.27
N SER A 117 2.04 0.78 19.55
CA SER A 117 0.61 0.61 19.25
C SER A 117 0.29 0.34 17.77
N HIS A 118 1.23 0.59 16.85
CA HIS A 118 1.03 0.45 15.42
C HIS A 118 2.36 0.31 14.67
N THR A 119 2.30 -0.11 13.41
CA THR A 119 3.45 -0.08 12.50
C THR A 119 3.26 1.07 11.52
N VAL A 120 4.25 1.94 11.38
CA VAL A 120 4.29 2.95 10.32
C VAL A 120 5.00 2.34 9.13
N VAL A 121 4.45 2.55 7.93
CA VAL A 121 5.04 2.05 6.68
C VAL A 121 5.16 3.16 5.65
N MET A 122 6.28 3.17 4.93
CA MET A 122 6.42 3.88 3.65
C MET A 122 6.33 2.85 2.53
N LEU A 123 5.57 3.19 1.47
CA LEU A 123 5.35 2.34 0.32
C LEU A 123 6.21 2.85 -0.83
N GLN A 124 7.29 2.15 -1.16
CA GLN A 124 8.11 2.44 -2.33
C GLN A 124 7.72 1.52 -3.48
N ASN A 125 7.42 2.06 -4.66
CA ASN A 125 7.08 1.26 -5.82
C ASN A 125 8.31 0.51 -6.38
N GLU A 126 8.16 -0.75 -6.77
CA GLU A 126 9.27 -1.55 -7.32
C GLU A 126 9.72 -1.08 -8.71
N ALA A 127 8.82 -0.52 -9.53
CA ALA A 127 9.16 -0.10 -10.89
C ALA A 127 9.90 1.25 -10.93
N SER A 128 9.43 2.23 -10.16
CA SER A 128 9.91 3.61 -10.22
C SER A 128 10.84 4.00 -9.08
N TYR A 129 10.86 3.24 -7.98
CA TYR A 129 11.48 3.61 -6.70
C TYR A 129 10.94 4.90 -6.06
N THR A 130 9.81 5.42 -6.56
CA THR A 130 9.08 6.54 -5.95
C THR A 130 8.21 6.06 -4.80
N TYR A 131 7.80 6.99 -3.94
CA TYR A 131 7.01 6.70 -2.76
C TYR A 131 5.56 7.09 -2.98
N LEU A 132 4.64 6.25 -2.51
CA LEU A 132 3.25 6.63 -2.39
C LEU A 132 3.13 7.75 -1.35
N ASP A 133 2.51 8.84 -1.74
CA ASP A 133 2.03 9.86 -0.82
C ASP A 133 0.51 9.93 -0.88
N LEU A 134 -0.13 9.97 0.28
CA LEU A 134 -1.54 10.30 0.41
C LEU A 134 -1.62 11.84 0.45
N HIS A 135 -1.70 12.43 -0.73
CA HIS A 135 -1.72 13.88 -1.04
C HIS A 135 -1.64 14.84 0.17
N GLU A 136 -0.51 15.55 0.25
CA GLU A 136 -0.22 16.69 1.16
C GLU A 136 -0.26 16.41 2.67
N GLY A 137 -0.50 15.17 3.13
CA GLY A 137 -0.67 14.89 4.55
C GLY A 137 -1.83 15.67 5.19
N ARG A 138 -2.73 16.25 4.37
CA ARG A 138 -3.88 17.01 4.83
C ARG A 138 -5.04 16.04 5.03
N GLY A 139 -5.71 16.14 6.18
CA GLY A 139 -6.86 15.30 6.52
C GLY A 139 -8.16 15.66 5.81
N ASN A 140 -8.08 16.16 4.58
CA ASN A 140 -9.20 16.48 3.70
C ASN A 140 -9.23 15.47 2.55
N ASN A 141 -10.42 15.15 2.06
CA ASN A 141 -10.60 14.20 0.96
C ASN A 141 -9.92 14.72 -0.32
N GLY A 142 -9.17 13.84 -0.98
CA GLY A 142 -8.47 14.10 -2.25
C GLY A 142 -8.06 12.79 -2.88
#